data_AF-A0A5C6D5Q2-F1
#
_entry.id   AF-A0A5C6D5Q2-F1
#
_cell.length_a   1.000
_cell.length_b   1.000
_cell.length_c   1.000
_cell.angle_alpha   90.00
_cell.angle_beta   90.00
_cell.angle_gamma   90.00
#
_symmetry.space_group_name_H-M   'P 1'
#
loop_
_entity.id
_entity.type
_entity.pdbx_description
1 polymer ?
#
loop_
_entity_poly.entity_id
_entity_poly.type
_entity_poly.pdbx_seq_one_letter_code
_entity_poly.pdbx_strand_id
1 'polypeptide(L)'
;MSDCRLILSLLSVTLVSSGNHSCADVFHLAEGGQVVGQLVESGEDGQYVVKSKLGGIVTLTKEQVEDVEKQSEHQQNYEARSRALPDTVAAHRSLADWCKQNSLSDLADHHLQRILELDPDDPQARASLGYQLHKGKWLTRDEIMAVRGMHFYEGKYRTAQDIALRERAKVRETSSAEWFQQLRLWRDWLDSKRGTRADEALTNLRAVTDPAAATSLVKLLNSERDLDVRDLWMEILAQVDHPAAVGKLVDLSLDEPDRETRLQCLDYLLRTRRTIDITPYIKALKSRDNVTVNIAAECLGMIGNKEAISPLIDALVTTHKFANPNAQQGDMQASFSPDGSGGAGFSAGGGPKIIKQDLQNVEVRRALVQLSGSQDHGFNPMAWRRWFVNQQSSTTFIDPRRDQ
;
A
#
# COMPACT_ATOMS: atom_id res chain seq x y z
N MET A 1 -7.21 -83.43 55.53
CA MET A 1 -5.89 -84.00 55.83
C MET A 1 -4.91 -83.49 54.80
N SER A 2 -3.94 -82.72 55.29
CA SER A 2 -2.58 -82.52 54.75
C SER A 2 -2.37 -81.90 53.35
N ASP A 3 -1.66 -80.77 53.42
CA ASP A 3 -0.80 -80.11 52.43
C ASP A 3 -0.16 -80.99 51.35
N CYS A 4 -0.01 -80.44 50.14
CA CYS A 4 1.32 -80.24 49.55
C CYS A 4 1.28 -79.31 48.33
N ARG A 5 2.11 -78.27 48.36
CA ARG A 5 2.36 -77.31 47.28
C ARG A 5 3.26 -77.93 46.20
N LEU A 6 3.06 -77.58 44.93
CA LEU A 6 4.15 -77.17 44.03
C LEU A 6 3.61 -76.48 42.78
N ILE A 7 4.12 -75.27 42.57
CA ILE A 7 3.90 -74.34 41.45
C ILE A 7 4.98 -74.62 40.41
N LEU A 8 4.66 -74.63 39.11
CA LEU A 8 5.58 -74.16 38.06
C LEU A 8 4.85 -73.92 36.71
N SER A 9 4.60 -72.63 36.46
CA SER A 9 4.69 -71.87 35.20
C SER A 9 4.17 -72.47 33.87
N LEU A 10 3.03 -71.94 33.44
CA LEU A 10 2.58 -71.91 32.04
C LEU A 10 3.42 -70.91 31.23
N LEU A 11 3.98 -71.36 30.10
CA LEU A 11 4.44 -70.49 29.01
C LEU A 11 3.41 -70.60 27.88
N SER A 12 2.44 -69.70 27.88
CA SER A 12 1.48 -69.51 26.79
C SER A 12 2.16 -68.74 25.66
N VAL A 13 2.40 -69.44 24.53
CA VAL A 13 2.77 -68.83 23.26
C VAL A 13 1.55 -68.10 22.71
N THR A 14 1.53 -66.79 22.85
CA THR A 14 0.58 -65.91 22.16
C THR A 14 1.11 -65.62 20.75
N LEU A 15 0.53 -66.31 19.77
CA LEU A 15 0.68 -65.99 18.35
C LEU A 15 -0.05 -64.65 18.08
N VAL A 16 0.66 -63.53 18.18
CA VAL A 16 0.16 -62.24 17.73
C VAL A 16 0.30 -62.20 16.21
N SER A 17 -0.79 -62.48 15.49
CA SER A 17 -0.87 -62.19 14.06
C SER A 17 -1.09 -60.68 13.90
N SER A 18 0.00 -59.92 13.80
CA SER A 18 -0.05 -58.54 13.34
C SER A 18 -0.27 -58.57 11.83
N GLY A 19 -1.49 -58.31 11.41
CA GLY A 19 -1.79 -57.95 10.01
C GLY A 19 -1.13 -56.62 9.69
N ASN A 20 0.17 -56.64 9.36
CA ASN A 20 0.85 -55.49 8.80
C ASN A 20 0.39 -55.34 7.35
N HIS A 21 -0.65 -54.54 7.15
CA HIS A 21 -0.93 -53.97 5.84
C HIS A 21 0.31 -53.19 5.39
N SER A 22 0.83 -53.56 4.22
CA SER A 22 2.11 -53.11 3.70
C SER A 22 2.04 -51.64 3.26
N CYS A 23 2.60 -50.72 4.03
CA CYS A 23 2.95 -49.41 3.50
C CYS A 23 4.30 -49.52 2.79
N ALA A 24 4.33 -49.25 1.49
CA ALA A 24 5.59 -49.18 0.74
C ALA A 24 5.98 -47.71 0.58
N ASP A 25 7.07 -47.33 1.22
CA ASP A 25 7.69 -46.01 1.08
C ASP A 25 8.61 -46.02 -0.16
N VAL A 26 8.72 -44.88 -0.84
CA VAL A 26 9.63 -44.69 -1.97
C VAL A 26 10.84 -43.90 -1.50
N PHE A 27 12.01 -44.51 -1.62
CA PHE A 27 13.29 -43.91 -1.27
C PHE A 27 13.97 -43.44 -2.56
N HIS A 28 14.08 -42.12 -2.70
CA HIS A 28 14.83 -41.49 -3.80
C HIS A 28 16.31 -41.48 -3.44
N LEU A 29 17.14 -42.07 -4.31
CA LEU A 29 18.58 -42.16 -4.10
C LEU A 29 19.29 -40.97 -4.75
N ALA A 30 20.34 -40.45 -4.09
CA ALA A 30 21.14 -39.32 -4.58
C ALA A 30 21.82 -39.55 -5.94
N GLU A 31 21.95 -40.81 -6.37
CA GLU A 31 22.50 -41.20 -7.68
C GLU A 31 21.42 -41.39 -8.78
N GLY A 32 20.16 -41.00 -8.51
CA GLY A 32 19.08 -40.98 -9.51
C GLY A 32 18.26 -42.28 -9.62
N GLY A 33 18.32 -43.16 -8.62
CA GLY A 33 17.52 -44.41 -8.54
C GLY A 33 16.39 -44.32 -7.51
N GLN A 34 15.43 -45.26 -7.56
CA GLN A 34 14.33 -45.36 -6.59
C GLN A 34 14.25 -46.77 -6.00
N VAL A 35 14.11 -46.86 -4.67
CA VAL A 35 13.88 -48.13 -3.96
C VAL A 35 12.50 -48.07 -3.32
N VAL A 36 11.62 -49.01 -3.69
CA VAL A 36 10.26 -49.10 -3.15
C VAL A 36 10.17 -50.24 -2.14
N GLY A 37 9.81 -49.93 -0.90
CA GLY A 37 9.68 -50.95 0.15
C GLY A 37 9.24 -50.40 1.50
N GLN A 38 8.94 -51.30 2.43
CA GLN A 38 8.53 -50.92 3.78
C GLN A 38 9.77 -50.56 4.62
N LEU A 39 9.76 -49.40 5.27
CA LEU A 39 10.77 -49.07 6.28
C LEU A 39 10.56 -49.99 7.50
N VAL A 40 11.54 -50.85 7.77
CA VAL A 40 11.46 -51.82 8.88
C VAL A 40 12.07 -51.24 10.16
N GLU A 41 13.14 -50.46 10.04
CA GLU A 41 13.85 -49.89 11.18
C GLU A 41 14.59 -48.61 10.76
N SER A 42 14.52 -47.57 11.61
CA SER A 42 15.39 -46.39 11.55
C SER A 42 16.23 -46.38 12.83
N GLY A 43 17.42 -46.95 12.78
CA GLY A 43 18.35 -46.94 13.92
C GLY A 43 18.87 -45.53 14.21
N GLU A 44 19.26 -45.27 15.45
CA GLU A 44 19.85 -43.99 15.91
C GLU A 44 21.09 -43.54 15.08
N ASP A 45 21.67 -44.46 14.29
CA ASP A 45 22.81 -44.24 13.39
C ASP A 45 22.44 -43.76 11.97
N GLY A 46 21.15 -43.55 11.65
CA GLY A 46 20.72 -42.98 10.37
C GLY A 46 20.76 -43.93 9.17
N GLN A 47 20.69 -45.25 9.41
CA GLN A 47 20.53 -46.26 8.35
C GLN A 47 19.06 -46.57 8.10
N TYR A 48 18.65 -46.62 6.84
CA TYR A 48 17.31 -47.00 6.40
C TYR A 48 17.33 -48.46 5.93
N VAL A 49 16.65 -49.35 6.68
CA VAL A 49 16.46 -50.75 6.26
C VAL A 49 15.12 -50.87 5.56
N VAL A 50 15.18 -51.04 4.24
CA VAL A 50 14.01 -51.07 3.35
C VAL A 50 13.74 -52.51 2.92
N LYS A 51 12.56 -53.03 3.24
CA LYS A 51 12.10 -54.34 2.76
C LYS A 51 11.29 -54.16 1.48
N SER A 52 11.86 -54.57 0.35
CA SER A 52 11.19 -54.52 -0.95
C SER A 52 9.98 -55.46 -1.00
N LYS A 53 8.99 -55.12 -1.84
CA LYS A 53 7.79 -55.96 -2.11
C LYS A 53 8.15 -57.36 -2.64
N LEU A 54 9.34 -57.53 -3.23
CA LEU A 54 9.88 -58.81 -3.72
C LEU A 54 10.62 -59.62 -2.64
N GLY A 55 10.62 -59.18 -1.38
CA GLY A 55 11.25 -59.88 -0.26
C GLY A 55 12.74 -59.60 -0.05
N GLY A 56 13.37 -58.80 -0.92
CA GLY A 56 14.75 -58.34 -0.75
C GLY A 56 14.86 -57.25 0.34
N ILE A 57 15.89 -57.33 1.16
CA ILE A 57 16.23 -56.32 2.19
C ILE A 57 17.36 -55.47 1.63
N VAL A 58 17.16 -54.15 1.57
CA VAL A 58 18.14 -53.16 1.10
C VAL A 58 18.43 -52.21 2.25
N THR A 59 19.71 -52.06 2.61
CA THR A 59 20.16 -51.10 3.61
C THR A 59 20.74 -49.88 2.91
N LEU A 60 20.19 -48.70 3.17
CA LEU A 60 20.61 -47.42 2.60
C LEU A 60 21.16 -46.54 3.72
N THR A 61 22.28 -45.84 3.48
CA THR A 61 22.76 -44.83 4.44
C THR A 61 22.05 -43.49 4.23
N LYS A 62 22.04 -42.63 5.25
CA LYS A 62 21.47 -41.29 5.16
C LYS A 62 22.04 -40.45 4.00
N GLU A 63 23.30 -40.66 3.64
CA GLU A 63 23.92 -39.94 2.51
C GLU A 63 23.42 -40.41 1.14
N GLN A 64 22.90 -41.63 1.05
CA GLN A 64 22.42 -42.23 -0.19
C GLN A 64 20.95 -41.90 -0.47
N VAL A 65 20.20 -41.44 0.52
CA VAL A 65 18.77 -41.14 0.43
C VAL A 65 18.59 -39.64 0.37
N GLU A 66 18.11 -39.16 -0.78
CA GLU A 66 17.83 -37.75 -1.02
C GLU A 66 16.45 -37.36 -0.47
N ASP A 67 15.44 -38.21 -0.66
CA ASP A 67 14.08 -38.00 -0.16
C ASP A 67 13.37 -39.33 0.15
N VAL A 68 12.47 -39.32 1.13
CA VAL A 68 11.65 -40.48 1.52
C VAL A 68 10.18 -40.10 1.44
N GLU A 69 9.52 -40.55 0.38
CA GLU A 69 8.10 -40.31 0.18
C GLU A 69 7.29 -41.46 0.79
N LYS A 70 6.59 -41.18 1.90
CA LYS A 70 5.64 -42.12 2.49
C LYS A 70 4.38 -42.16 1.64
N GLN A 71 4.25 -43.17 0.79
CA GLN A 71 3.05 -43.32 -0.02
C GLN A 71 1.85 -43.71 0.84
N SER A 72 0.79 -42.91 0.75
CA SER A 72 -0.49 -43.25 1.38
C SER A 72 -1.06 -44.56 0.81
N GLU A 73 -1.87 -45.27 1.62
CA GLU A 73 -2.54 -46.50 1.17
C GLU A 73 -3.37 -46.27 -0.11
N HIS A 74 -3.95 -45.08 -0.25
CA HIS A 74 -4.69 -44.67 -1.44
C HIS A 74 -3.80 -44.53 -2.69
N GLN A 75 -2.58 -44.00 -2.57
CA GLN A 75 -1.64 -43.94 -3.70
C GLN A 75 -1.16 -45.32 -4.15
N GLN A 76 -0.92 -46.24 -3.21
CA GLN A 76 -0.51 -47.60 -3.57
C GLN A 76 -1.65 -48.37 -4.27
N ASN A 77 -2.88 -48.21 -3.78
CA ASN A 77 -4.08 -48.76 -4.43
C ASN A 77 -4.31 -48.13 -5.80
N TYR A 78 -4.00 -46.83 -5.96
CA TYR A 78 -4.00 -46.16 -7.26
C TYR A 78 -3.00 -46.81 -8.22
N GLU A 79 -1.75 -46.97 -7.83
CA GLU A 79 -0.71 -47.58 -8.69
C GLU A 79 -1.07 -49.00 -9.13
N ALA A 80 -1.62 -49.80 -8.22
CA ALA A 80 -2.06 -51.15 -8.55
C ALA A 80 -3.18 -51.14 -9.60
N ARG A 81 -4.13 -50.20 -9.48
CA ARG A 81 -5.26 -50.04 -10.41
C ARG A 81 -4.83 -49.43 -11.75
N SER A 82 -3.90 -48.48 -11.75
CA SER A 82 -3.44 -47.79 -12.96
C SER A 82 -2.62 -48.70 -13.87
N ARG A 83 -1.80 -49.60 -13.32
CA ARG A 83 -0.97 -50.55 -14.09
C ARG A 83 -1.77 -51.53 -14.95
N ALA A 84 -2.97 -51.90 -14.51
CA ALA A 84 -3.85 -52.84 -15.20
C ALA A 84 -4.97 -52.16 -15.99
N LEU A 85 -4.92 -50.82 -16.10
CA LEU A 85 -6.01 -50.04 -16.68
C LEU A 85 -5.96 -50.06 -18.21
N PRO A 86 -7.05 -50.46 -18.90
CA PRO A 86 -7.11 -50.32 -20.35
C PRO A 86 -7.30 -48.85 -20.74
N ASP A 87 -6.64 -48.43 -21.83
CA ASP A 87 -6.68 -47.06 -22.37
C ASP A 87 -8.01 -46.76 -23.07
N THR A 88 -9.06 -46.65 -22.27
CA THR A 88 -10.44 -46.43 -22.72
C THR A 88 -11.11 -45.38 -21.84
N VAL A 89 -12.04 -44.61 -22.42
CA VAL A 89 -12.76 -43.53 -21.72
C VAL A 89 -13.45 -44.04 -20.45
N ALA A 90 -14.13 -45.18 -20.52
CA ALA A 90 -14.86 -45.74 -19.37
C ALA A 90 -13.94 -46.15 -18.22
N ALA A 91 -12.78 -46.76 -18.53
CA ALA A 91 -11.82 -47.20 -17.53
C ALA A 91 -11.14 -46.00 -16.84
N HIS A 92 -10.64 -45.03 -17.61
CA HIS A 92 -10.08 -43.79 -17.06
C HIS A 92 -11.09 -43.02 -16.20
N ARG A 93 -12.37 -43.00 -16.59
CA ARG A 93 -13.43 -42.32 -15.83
C ARG A 93 -13.65 -42.97 -14.47
N SER A 94 -13.77 -44.30 -14.45
CA SER A 94 -13.95 -45.05 -13.21
C SER A 94 -12.80 -44.84 -12.21
N LEU A 95 -11.57 -44.75 -12.73
CA LEU A 95 -10.40 -44.52 -11.90
C LEU A 95 -10.31 -43.05 -11.44
N ALA A 96 -10.64 -42.09 -12.30
CA ALA A 96 -10.71 -40.67 -11.94
C ALA A 96 -11.74 -40.41 -10.84
N ASP A 97 -12.94 -41.01 -10.93
CA ASP A 97 -13.99 -40.88 -9.91
C ASP A 97 -13.53 -41.48 -8.56
N TRP A 98 -12.83 -42.63 -8.60
CA TRP A 98 -12.23 -43.23 -7.42
C TRP A 98 -11.12 -42.33 -6.83
N CYS A 99 -10.27 -41.73 -7.66
CA CYS A 99 -9.23 -40.80 -7.21
C CYS A 99 -9.86 -39.59 -6.50
N LYS A 100 -10.94 -39.02 -7.05
CA LYS A 100 -11.69 -37.92 -6.42
C LYS A 100 -12.25 -38.29 -5.06
N GLN A 101 -12.82 -39.50 -4.92
CA GLN A 101 -13.37 -39.97 -3.65
C GLN A 101 -12.29 -40.15 -2.57
N ASN A 102 -11.06 -40.44 -2.96
CA ASN A 102 -9.93 -40.64 -2.05
C ASN A 102 -9.03 -39.40 -1.93
N SER A 103 -9.53 -38.22 -2.32
CA SER A 103 -8.79 -36.94 -2.24
C SER A 103 -7.49 -36.88 -3.05
N LEU A 104 -7.38 -37.68 -4.12
CA LEU A 104 -6.25 -37.69 -5.06
C LEU A 104 -6.59 -36.82 -6.29
N SER A 105 -6.72 -35.50 -6.10
CA SER A 105 -7.19 -34.57 -7.15
C SER A 105 -6.29 -34.56 -8.39
N ASP A 106 -4.97 -34.49 -8.19
CA ASP A 106 -4.02 -34.30 -9.31
C ASP A 106 -3.99 -35.53 -10.23
N LEU A 107 -4.10 -36.73 -9.62
CA LEU A 107 -4.20 -38.00 -10.35
C LEU A 107 -5.57 -38.16 -11.04
N ALA A 108 -6.64 -37.68 -10.40
CA ALA A 108 -7.94 -37.64 -11.05
C ALA A 108 -7.91 -36.74 -12.29
N ASP A 109 -7.32 -35.54 -12.17
CA ASP A 109 -7.20 -34.59 -13.27
C ASP A 109 -6.35 -35.14 -14.41
N HIS A 110 -5.27 -35.87 -14.12
CA HIS A 110 -4.48 -36.58 -15.13
C HIS A 110 -5.33 -37.57 -15.95
N HIS A 111 -6.15 -38.40 -15.30
CA HIS A 111 -7.03 -39.33 -16.02
C HIS A 111 -8.16 -38.62 -16.77
N LEU A 112 -8.66 -37.50 -16.26
CA LEU A 112 -9.64 -36.68 -16.97
C LEU A 112 -9.03 -36.02 -18.21
N GLN A 113 -7.76 -35.57 -18.14
CA GLN A 113 -7.03 -35.11 -19.31
C GLN A 113 -6.85 -36.22 -20.35
N ARG A 114 -6.50 -37.44 -19.92
CA ARG A 114 -6.42 -38.60 -20.82
C ARG A 114 -7.76 -38.91 -21.49
N ILE A 115 -8.88 -38.74 -20.79
CA ILE A 115 -10.22 -38.85 -21.40
C ILE A 115 -10.40 -37.81 -22.50
N LEU A 116 -10.00 -36.55 -22.30
CA LEU A 116 -10.10 -35.51 -23.33
C LEU A 116 -9.18 -35.75 -24.54
N GLU A 117 -8.08 -36.47 -24.37
CA GLU A 117 -7.25 -36.91 -25.49
C GLU A 117 -7.93 -37.99 -26.35
N LEU A 118 -8.68 -38.90 -25.71
CA LEU A 118 -9.41 -39.98 -26.38
C LEU A 118 -10.76 -39.53 -26.96
N ASP A 119 -11.49 -38.69 -26.23
CA ASP A 119 -12.76 -38.09 -26.61
C ASP A 119 -12.75 -36.58 -26.27
N PRO A 120 -12.37 -35.73 -27.25
CA PRO A 120 -12.26 -34.30 -27.04
C PRO A 120 -13.58 -33.62 -26.65
N ASP A 121 -14.74 -34.18 -26.99
CA ASP A 121 -16.04 -33.55 -26.75
C ASP A 121 -16.75 -34.06 -25.49
N ASP A 122 -16.09 -34.89 -24.67
CA ASP A 122 -16.68 -35.46 -23.45
C ASP A 122 -17.11 -34.38 -22.44
N PRO A 123 -18.42 -34.19 -22.20
CA PRO A 123 -18.92 -33.11 -21.34
C PRO A 123 -18.57 -33.35 -19.86
N GLN A 124 -18.46 -34.62 -19.44
CA GLN A 124 -18.24 -34.98 -18.04
C GLN A 124 -16.79 -34.72 -17.60
N ALA A 125 -15.81 -35.08 -18.43
CA ALA A 125 -14.40 -34.80 -18.17
C ALA A 125 -14.11 -33.29 -18.19
N ARG A 126 -14.69 -32.55 -19.16
CA ARG A 126 -14.56 -31.09 -19.23
C ARG A 126 -15.16 -30.39 -18.02
N ALA A 127 -16.40 -30.74 -17.63
CA ALA A 127 -17.02 -30.17 -16.43
C ALA A 127 -16.20 -30.49 -15.16
N SER A 128 -15.67 -31.71 -15.08
CA SER A 128 -14.82 -32.17 -13.98
C SER A 128 -13.49 -31.42 -13.86
N LEU A 129 -12.91 -30.98 -14.98
CA LEU A 129 -11.69 -30.17 -15.06
C LEU A 129 -11.97 -28.65 -14.96
N GLY A 130 -13.23 -28.25 -14.67
CA GLY A 130 -13.60 -26.85 -14.47
C GLY A 130 -13.90 -26.06 -15.76
N TYR A 131 -14.02 -26.73 -16.91
CA TYR A 131 -14.52 -26.11 -18.13
C TYR A 131 -16.04 -25.90 -18.06
N GLN A 132 -16.50 -24.81 -18.68
CA GLN A 132 -17.91 -24.49 -18.82
C GLN A 132 -18.24 -24.28 -20.29
N LEU A 133 -19.42 -24.76 -20.71
CA LEU A 133 -19.89 -24.57 -22.07
C LEU A 133 -20.40 -23.14 -22.24
N HIS A 134 -19.67 -22.32 -23.00
CA HIS A 134 -20.01 -20.92 -23.26
C HIS A 134 -20.05 -20.66 -24.78
N LYS A 135 -21.24 -20.34 -25.32
CA LYS A 135 -21.49 -20.10 -26.76
C LYS A 135 -20.99 -21.24 -27.67
N GLY A 136 -21.21 -22.48 -27.26
CA GLY A 136 -20.82 -23.67 -28.04
C GLY A 136 -19.32 -24.00 -28.00
N LYS A 137 -18.53 -23.31 -27.17
CA LYS A 137 -17.13 -23.66 -26.90
C LYS A 137 -16.96 -23.94 -25.41
N TRP A 138 -16.17 -24.94 -25.10
CA TRP A 138 -15.75 -25.24 -23.74
C TRP A 138 -14.61 -24.31 -23.35
N LEU A 139 -14.84 -23.49 -22.34
CA LEU A 139 -13.87 -22.51 -21.86
C LEU A 139 -13.67 -22.68 -20.36
N THR A 140 -12.45 -22.48 -19.88
CA THR A 140 -12.19 -22.40 -18.43
C THR A 140 -12.84 -21.13 -17.85
N ARG A 141 -12.99 -21.10 -16.53
CA ARG A 141 -13.45 -19.87 -15.84
C ARG A 141 -12.56 -18.66 -16.18
N ASP A 142 -11.25 -18.86 -16.28
CA ASP A 142 -10.30 -17.82 -16.63
C ASP A 142 -10.47 -17.33 -18.06
N GLU A 143 -10.70 -18.24 -19.01
CA GLU A 143 -10.96 -17.89 -20.41
C GLU A 143 -12.30 -17.16 -20.56
N ILE A 144 -13.35 -17.56 -19.83
CA ILE A 144 -14.63 -16.86 -19.81
C ILE A 144 -14.46 -15.44 -19.28
N MET A 145 -13.67 -15.27 -18.22
CA MET A 145 -13.36 -13.95 -17.68
C MET A 145 -12.49 -13.13 -18.63
N ALA A 146 -11.51 -13.74 -19.30
CA ALA A 146 -10.66 -13.08 -20.28
C ALA A 146 -11.47 -12.58 -21.48
N VAL A 147 -12.45 -13.36 -21.97
CA VAL A 147 -13.41 -12.92 -23.00
C VAL A 147 -14.24 -11.72 -22.53
N ARG A 148 -14.48 -11.58 -21.22
CA ARG A 148 -15.13 -10.41 -20.60
C ARG A 148 -14.15 -9.26 -20.31
N GLY A 149 -12.88 -9.36 -20.74
CA GLY A 149 -11.84 -8.36 -20.50
C GLY A 149 -11.26 -8.37 -19.08
N MET A 150 -11.46 -9.47 -18.35
CA MET A 150 -11.06 -9.64 -16.95
C MET A 150 -9.98 -10.71 -16.82
N HIS A 151 -8.89 -10.38 -16.15
CA HIS A 151 -7.76 -11.27 -15.89
C HIS A 151 -7.56 -11.47 -14.40
N PHE A 152 -7.15 -12.67 -14.00
CA PHE A 152 -6.87 -12.95 -12.60
C PHE A 152 -5.54 -12.31 -12.19
N TYR A 153 -5.58 -11.41 -11.20
CA TYR A 153 -4.40 -10.71 -10.68
C TYR A 153 -4.57 -10.46 -9.18
N GLU A 154 -3.59 -10.88 -8.38
CA GLU A 154 -3.59 -10.76 -6.91
C GLU A 154 -4.86 -11.32 -6.25
N GLY A 155 -5.25 -12.55 -6.62
CA GLY A 155 -6.38 -13.25 -6.01
C GLY A 155 -7.76 -12.76 -6.47
N LYS A 156 -7.85 -11.81 -7.41
CA LYS A 156 -9.12 -11.26 -7.92
C LYS A 156 -9.10 -11.09 -9.44
N TYR A 157 -10.24 -11.26 -10.09
CA TYR A 157 -10.39 -10.89 -11.49
C TYR A 157 -10.49 -9.36 -11.62
N ARG A 158 -9.67 -8.78 -12.49
CA ARG A 158 -9.53 -7.34 -12.71
C ARG A 158 -9.42 -7.04 -14.20
N THR A 159 -9.73 -5.82 -14.60
CA THR A 159 -9.52 -5.41 -15.99
C THR A 159 -8.02 -5.25 -16.27
N ALA A 160 -7.61 -5.37 -17.54
CA ALA A 160 -6.21 -5.14 -17.93
C ALA A 160 -5.69 -3.75 -17.55
N GLN A 161 -6.55 -2.72 -17.61
CA GLN A 161 -6.21 -1.36 -17.18
C GLN A 161 -5.94 -1.28 -15.67
N ASP A 162 -6.75 -1.94 -14.85
CA ASP A 162 -6.63 -1.96 -13.40
C ASP A 162 -5.36 -2.69 -12.92
N ILE A 163 -4.95 -3.72 -13.66
CA ILE A 163 -3.68 -4.45 -13.46
C ILE A 163 -2.50 -3.55 -13.81
N ALA A 164 -2.51 -2.94 -15.00
CA ALA A 164 -1.44 -2.06 -15.45
C ALA A 164 -1.24 -0.86 -14.51
N LEU A 165 -2.32 -0.28 -13.96
CA LEU A 165 -2.23 0.78 -12.95
C LEU A 165 -1.55 0.32 -11.66
N ARG A 166 -1.84 -0.90 -11.20
CA ARG A 166 -1.24 -1.50 -10.00
C ARG A 166 0.22 -1.83 -10.18
N GLU A 167 0.59 -2.44 -11.30
CA GLU A 167 1.98 -2.74 -11.59
C GLU A 167 2.80 -1.46 -11.65
N ARG A 168 2.30 -0.42 -12.33
CA ARG A 168 2.92 0.92 -12.30
C ARG A 168 3.01 1.51 -10.90
N ALA A 169 2.01 1.30 -10.05
CA ALA A 169 2.04 1.76 -8.66
C ALA A 169 3.10 1.00 -7.84
N LYS A 170 3.17 -0.33 -7.98
CA LYS A 170 4.20 -1.16 -7.33
C LYS A 170 5.60 -0.77 -7.75
N VAL A 171 5.84 -0.60 -9.05
CA VAL A 171 7.14 -0.15 -9.57
C VAL A 171 7.52 1.19 -8.98
N ARG A 172 6.59 2.16 -8.93
CA ARG A 172 6.84 3.46 -8.29
C ARG A 172 7.13 3.33 -6.79
N GLU A 173 6.44 2.42 -6.10
CA GLU A 173 6.64 2.19 -4.68
C GLU A 173 7.99 1.54 -4.39
N THR A 174 8.38 0.52 -5.16
CA THR A 174 9.70 -0.12 -5.04
C THR A 174 10.82 0.86 -5.37
N SER A 175 10.70 1.63 -6.45
CA SER A 175 11.68 2.66 -6.81
C SER A 175 11.76 3.76 -5.75
N SER A 176 10.63 4.20 -5.18
CA SER A 176 10.65 5.15 -4.06
C SER A 176 11.31 4.53 -2.82
N ALA A 177 11.09 3.26 -2.52
CA ALA A 177 11.73 2.59 -1.39
C ALA A 177 13.25 2.48 -1.57
N GLU A 178 13.72 2.13 -2.77
CA GLU A 178 15.14 2.12 -3.14
C GLU A 178 15.75 3.52 -3.00
N TRP A 179 15.09 4.54 -3.54
CA TRP A 179 15.50 5.94 -3.36
C TRP A 179 15.55 6.34 -1.89
N PHE A 180 14.59 5.93 -1.07
CA PHE A 180 14.59 6.23 0.36
C PHE A 180 15.81 5.66 1.07
N GLN A 181 16.22 4.43 0.73
CA GLN A 181 17.43 3.82 1.29
C GLN A 181 18.69 4.57 0.85
N GLN A 182 18.80 4.93 -0.44
CA GLN A 182 19.96 5.67 -0.97
C GLN A 182 20.08 7.07 -0.35
N LEU A 183 18.98 7.83 -0.32
CA LEU A 183 18.97 9.18 0.25
C LEU A 183 19.31 9.17 1.74
N ARG A 184 18.82 8.17 2.48
CA ARG A 184 19.17 8.00 3.90
C ARG A 184 20.64 7.67 4.08
N LEU A 185 21.21 6.81 3.24
CA LEU A 185 22.64 6.50 3.27
C LEU A 185 23.48 7.76 3.07
N TRP A 186 23.17 8.56 2.04
CA TRP A 186 23.89 9.81 1.78
C TRP A 186 23.71 10.83 2.89
N ARG A 187 22.51 10.93 3.47
CA ARG A 187 22.25 11.76 4.65
C ARG A 187 23.15 11.36 5.83
N ASP A 188 23.28 10.07 6.10
CA ASP A 188 24.15 9.58 7.18
C ASP A 188 25.64 9.82 6.89
N TRP A 189 26.02 9.96 5.61
CA TRP A 189 27.39 10.32 5.23
C TRP A 189 27.70 11.81 5.43
N LEU A 190 26.69 12.69 5.44
CA LEU A 190 26.87 14.11 5.76
C LEU A 190 27.32 14.31 7.21
N ASP A 191 26.81 13.49 8.13
CA ASP A 191 27.21 13.47 9.55
C ASP A 191 28.60 12.85 9.77
N SER A 192 29.24 12.32 8.71
CA SER A 192 30.52 11.62 8.84
C SER A 192 31.65 12.58 9.19
N LYS A 193 32.43 12.24 10.22
CA LYS A 193 33.69 12.93 10.55
C LYS A 193 34.73 12.89 9.42
N ARG A 194 34.54 12.06 8.39
CA ARG A 194 35.41 11.98 7.21
C ARG A 194 34.85 12.86 6.11
N GLY A 195 35.42 14.06 5.94
CA GLY A 195 34.95 15.07 4.98
C GLY A 195 34.79 14.57 3.53
N THR A 196 35.65 13.65 3.07
CA THR A 196 35.56 13.13 1.69
C THR A 196 34.26 12.42 1.37
N ARG A 197 33.64 11.73 2.34
CA ARG A 197 32.33 11.07 2.14
C ARG A 197 31.16 12.06 2.21
N ALA A 198 31.30 13.12 2.99
CA ALA A 198 30.30 14.19 3.04
C ALA A 198 30.25 14.94 1.70
N ASP A 199 31.41 15.24 1.11
CA ASP A 199 31.49 15.89 -0.22
C ASP A 199 30.89 15.02 -1.34
N GLU A 200 31.17 13.71 -1.31
CA GLU A 200 30.59 12.75 -2.23
C GLU A 200 29.06 12.67 -2.07
N ALA A 201 28.58 12.61 -0.83
CA ALA A 201 27.15 12.61 -0.53
C ALA A 201 26.46 13.89 -1.01
N LEU A 202 27.04 15.07 -0.76
CA LEU A 202 26.51 16.34 -1.25
C LEU A 202 26.43 16.38 -2.78
N THR A 203 27.46 15.87 -3.45
CA THR A 203 27.50 15.81 -4.92
C THR A 203 26.41 14.89 -5.46
N ASN A 204 26.26 13.70 -4.87
CA ASN A 204 25.24 12.73 -5.26
C ASN A 204 23.82 13.25 -5.00
N LEU A 205 23.61 13.87 -3.85
CA LEU A 205 22.32 14.46 -3.45
C LEU A 205 21.89 15.57 -4.40
N ARG A 206 22.80 16.48 -4.77
CA ARG A 206 22.52 17.55 -5.74
C ARG A 206 22.35 17.06 -7.18
N ALA A 207 22.80 15.86 -7.50
CA ALA A 207 22.59 15.24 -8.81
C ALA A 207 21.23 14.53 -8.94
N VAL A 208 20.44 14.44 -7.85
CA VAL A 208 19.14 13.76 -7.87
C VAL A 208 18.12 14.57 -8.67
N THR A 209 17.73 14.01 -9.82
CA THR A 209 16.71 14.58 -10.71
C THR A 209 15.54 13.63 -10.99
N ASP A 210 15.62 12.38 -10.53
CA ASP A 210 14.62 11.34 -10.78
C ASP A 210 13.29 11.66 -10.05
N PRO A 211 12.16 11.77 -10.78
CA PRO A 211 10.82 11.92 -10.21
C PRO A 211 10.46 10.89 -9.13
N ALA A 212 10.98 9.66 -9.22
CA ALA A 212 10.71 8.60 -8.25
C ALA A 212 11.28 8.89 -6.85
N ALA A 213 12.27 9.79 -6.73
CA ALA A 213 12.84 10.20 -5.47
C ALA A 213 11.94 11.15 -4.66
N ALA A 214 10.99 11.84 -5.32
CA ALA A 214 10.22 12.92 -4.72
C ALA A 214 9.48 12.52 -3.44
N THR A 215 8.77 11.38 -3.45
CA THR A 215 8.02 10.90 -2.28
C THR A 215 8.95 10.55 -1.11
N SER A 216 10.17 10.09 -1.41
CA SER A 216 11.18 9.75 -0.40
C SER A 216 11.84 11.00 0.18
N LEU A 217 12.15 11.99 -0.66
CA LEU A 217 12.64 13.30 -0.24
C LEU A 217 11.64 14.00 0.68
N VAL A 218 10.34 13.99 0.34
CA VAL A 218 9.28 14.56 1.19
C VAL A 218 9.25 13.88 2.57
N LYS A 219 9.35 12.54 2.61
CA LYS A 219 9.39 11.79 3.88
C LYS A 219 10.60 12.18 4.73
N LEU A 220 11.79 12.28 4.13
CA LEU A 220 13.03 12.63 4.84
C LEU A 220 12.98 14.06 5.36
N LEU A 221 12.55 15.02 4.53
CA LEU A 221 12.42 16.43 4.91
C LEU A 221 11.50 16.62 6.12
N ASN A 222 10.39 15.86 6.19
CA ASN A 222 9.48 15.93 7.34
C ASN A 222 10.10 15.46 8.66
N SER A 223 11.07 14.55 8.60
CA SER A 223 11.78 14.04 9.78
C SER A 223 13.08 14.79 10.09
N GLU A 224 13.55 15.64 9.18
CA GLU A 224 14.85 16.31 9.31
C GLU A 224 14.80 17.48 10.29
N ARG A 225 15.80 17.53 11.18
CA ARG A 225 15.92 18.53 12.25
C ARG A 225 17.01 19.54 11.96
N ASP A 226 18.03 19.13 11.22
CA ASP A 226 19.12 20.03 10.85
C ASP A 226 18.65 21.01 9.78
N LEU A 227 18.78 22.31 10.03
CA LEU A 227 18.30 23.37 9.14
C LEU A 227 19.06 23.38 7.82
N ASP A 228 20.39 23.17 7.84
CA ASP A 228 21.22 23.17 6.63
C ASP A 228 20.84 21.99 5.71
N VAL A 229 20.55 20.84 6.31
CA VAL A 229 20.14 19.64 5.58
C VAL A 229 18.69 19.77 5.09
N ARG A 230 17.80 20.42 5.84
CA ARG A 230 16.44 20.77 5.38
C ARG A 230 16.49 21.66 4.14
N ASP A 231 17.35 22.68 4.14
CA ASP A 231 17.53 23.58 3.00
C ASP A 231 18.03 22.83 1.76
N LEU A 232 18.98 21.92 1.95
CA LEU A 232 19.44 21.02 0.89
C LEU A 232 18.30 20.13 0.35
N TRP A 233 17.45 19.57 1.22
CA TRP A 233 16.31 18.78 0.78
C TRP A 233 15.29 19.60 -0.01
N MET A 234 15.03 20.85 0.40
CA MET A 234 14.16 21.77 -0.34
C MET A 234 14.74 22.13 -1.71
N GLU A 235 16.06 22.39 -1.78
CA GLU A 235 16.79 22.60 -3.02
C GLU A 235 16.62 21.41 -3.98
N ILE A 236 16.81 20.18 -3.49
CA ILE A 236 16.69 18.96 -4.31
C ILE A 236 15.23 18.73 -4.75
N LEU A 237 14.26 18.93 -3.85
CA LEU A 237 12.83 18.85 -4.19
C LEU A 237 12.45 19.82 -5.32
N ALA A 238 13.04 21.00 -5.37
CA ALA A 238 12.81 21.97 -6.44
C ALA A 238 13.31 21.48 -7.80
N GLN A 239 14.38 20.67 -7.84
CA GLN A 239 14.94 20.11 -9.07
C GLN A 239 14.10 18.95 -9.62
N VAL A 240 13.49 18.14 -8.75
CA VAL A 240 12.78 16.92 -9.12
C VAL A 240 11.41 17.22 -9.76
N ASP A 241 11.13 16.60 -10.92
CA ASP A 241 9.87 16.77 -11.66
C ASP A 241 8.75 15.85 -11.21
N HIS A 242 8.12 16.20 -10.09
CA HIS A 242 7.05 15.41 -9.51
C HIS A 242 6.01 16.26 -8.77
N PRO A 243 4.69 15.96 -8.90
CA PRO A 243 3.63 16.72 -8.24
C PRO A 243 3.72 16.71 -6.71
N ALA A 244 4.21 15.62 -6.11
CA ALA A 244 4.42 15.57 -4.66
C ALA A 244 5.49 16.57 -4.17
N ALA A 245 6.51 16.86 -4.98
CA ALA A 245 7.53 17.85 -4.63
C ALA A 245 6.94 19.26 -4.67
N VAL A 246 6.19 19.59 -5.73
CA VAL A 246 5.47 20.87 -5.86
C VAL A 246 4.49 21.05 -4.69
N GLY A 247 3.67 20.03 -4.41
CA GLY A 247 2.72 20.07 -3.30
C GLY A 247 3.42 20.33 -1.97
N LYS A 248 4.54 19.66 -1.70
CA LYS A 248 5.29 19.88 -0.46
C LYS A 248 5.89 21.29 -0.37
N LEU A 249 6.45 21.83 -1.45
CA LEU A 249 6.96 23.21 -1.47
C LEU A 249 5.84 24.24 -1.25
N VAL A 250 4.64 23.99 -1.80
CA VAL A 250 3.45 24.82 -1.55
C VAL A 250 3.08 24.80 -0.08
N ASP A 251 3.00 23.62 0.54
CA ASP A 251 2.71 23.48 1.97
C ASP A 251 3.75 24.24 2.83
N LEU A 252 5.05 24.08 2.52
CA LEU A 252 6.14 24.75 3.23
C LEU A 252 6.07 26.28 3.08
N SER A 253 5.69 26.78 1.90
CA SER A 253 5.52 28.22 1.67
C SER A 253 4.41 28.87 2.51
N LEU A 254 3.48 28.06 3.04
CA LEU A 254 2.37 28.52 3.89
C LEU A 254 2.65 28.31 5.38
N ASP A 255 3.22 27.15 5.74
CA ASP A 255 3.24 26.66 7.12
C ASP A 255 4.58 26.82 7.83
N GLU A 256 5.70 27.06 7.11
CA GLU A 256 7.01 27.21 7.77
C GLU A 256 7.05 28.48 8.63
N PRO A 257 7.59 28.41 9.87
CA PRO A 257 7.59 29.55 10.79
C PRO A 257 8.53 30.66 10.32
N ASP A 258 9.68 30.29 9.75
CA ASP A 258 10.66 31.25 9.27
C ASP A 258 10.23 31.86 7.92
N ARG A 259 10.35 33.18 7.81
CA ARG A 259 9.91 33.91 6.62
C ARG A 259 10.84 33.69 5.44
N GLU A 260 12.14 33.56 5.67
CA GLU A 260 13.12 33.38 4.61
C GLU A 260 12.92 32.01 3.94
N THR A 261 12.76 30.95 4.73
CA THR A 261 12.43 29.61 4.22
C THR A 261 11.14 29.59 3.39
N ARG A 262 10.07 30.29 3.85
CA ARG A 262 8.82 30.38 3.07
C ARG A 262 9.04 31.03 1.70
N LEU A 263 9.77 32.14 1.66
CA LEU A 263 10.07 32.86 0.42
C LEU A 263 10.99 32.06 -0.50
N GLN A 264 11.94 31.30 0.06
CA GLN A 264 12.80 30.40 -0.71
C GLN A 264 12.00 29.27 -1.37
N CYS A 265 11.06 28.64 -0.64
CA CYS A 265 10.14 27.66 -1.22
C CYS A 265 9.34 28.24 -2.38
N LEU A 266 8.89 29.49 -2.24
CA LEU A 266 8.16 30.18 -3.29
C LEU A 266 9.06 30.55 -4.49
N ASP A 267 10.30 31.00 -4.27
CA ASP A 267 11.27 31.22 -5.35
C ASP A 267 11.52 29.94 -6.15
N TYR A 268 11.70 28.81 -5.46
CA TYR A 268 11.82 27.49 -6.09
C TYR A 268 10.59 27.16 -6.95
N LEU A 269 9.38 27.38 -6.43
CA LEU A 269 8.14 27.17 -7.19
C LEU A 269 8.07 28.05 -8.45
N LEU A 270 8.43 29.35 -8.34
CA LEU A 270 8.36 30.32 -9.45
C LEU A 270 9.42 30.06 -10.53
N ARG A 271 10.60 29.58 -10.14
CA ARG A 271 11.68 29.20 -11.08
C ARG A 271 11.34 27.94 -11.84
N THR A 272 10.50 27.08 -11.27
CA THR A 272 10.06 25.86 -11.90
C THR A 272 9.04 26.20 -13.00
N ARG A 273 9.24 25.74 -14.24
CA ARG A 273 8.30 25.99 -15.39
C ARG A 273 6.96 25.22 -15.27
N ARG A 274 6.53 24.89 -14.05
CA ARG A 274 5.33 24.11 -13.78
C ARG A 274 4.17 25.03 -13.44
N THR A 275 2.96 24.54 -13.71
CA THR A 275 1.75 25.20 -13.24
C THR A 275 1.64 25.06 -11.74
N ILE A 276 1.68 26.18 -11.01
CA ILE A 276 1.48 26.21 -9.56
C ILE A 276 -0.03 26.15 -9.30
N ASP A 277 -0.47 25.14 -8.56
CA ASP A 277 -1.86 25.08 -8.09
C ASP A 277 -2.07 26.14 -7.01
N ILE A 278 -2.92 27.13 -7.29
CA ILE A 278 -3.22 28.22 -6.35
C ILE A 278 -4.30 27.85 -5.32
N THR A 279 -4.95 26.69 -5.49
CA THR A 279 -6.07 26.24 -4.64
C THR A 279 -5.71 26.18 -3.14
N PRO A 280 -4.53 25.67 -2.73
CA PRO A 280 -4.12 25.66 -1.33
C PRO A 280 -4.04 27.08 -0.74
N TYR A 281 -3.50 28.05 -1.48
CA TYR A 281 -3.43 29.45 -1.04
C TYR A 281 -4.81 30.09 -0.94
N ILE A 282 -5.71 29.83 -1.89
CA ILE A 282 -7.11 30.31 -1.82
C ILE A 282 -7.83 29.75 -0.58
N LYS A 283 -7.57 28.50 -0.21
CA LYS A 283 -8.11 27.90 1.01
C LYS A 283 -7.52 28.58 2.26
N ALA A 284 -6.22 28.89 2.24
CA ALA A 284 -5.52 29.55 3.34
C ALA A 284 -6.00 31.00 3.58
N LEU A 285 -6.49 31.71 2.56
CA LEU A 285 -7.16 33.01 2.72
C LEU A 285 -8.41 32.97 3.61
N LYS A 286 -8.99 31.78 3.83
CA LYS A 286 -10.15 31.55 4.71
C LYS A 286 -9.75 31.01 6.09
N SER A 287 -8.46 31.06 6.43
CA SER A 287 -7.95 30.59 7.71
C SER A 287 -8.53 31.37 8.89
N ARG A 288 -8.58 30.72 10.05
CA ARG A 288 -8.94 31.37 11.32
C ARG A 288 -7.80 32.21 11.89
N ASP A 289 -6.58 31.99 11.40
CA ASP A 289 -5.41 32.79 11.75
C ASP A 289 -5.17 33.85 10.68
N ASN A 290 -5.11 35.11 11.13
CA ASN A 290 -4.89 36.26 10.26
C ASN A 290 -3.47 36.27 9.68
N VAL A 291 -2.49 35.66 10.36
CA VAL A 291 -1.12 35.54 9.86
C VAL A 291 -1.12 34.67 8.61
N THR A 292 -1.74 33.49 8.66
CA THR A 292 -1.89 32.59 7.49
C THR A 292 -2.58 33.29 6.31
N VAL A 293 -3.61 34.12 6.57
CA VAL A 293 -4.31 34.88 5.51
C VAL A 293 -3.35 35.83 4.79
N ASN A 294 -2.52 36.56 5.54
CA ASN A 294 -1.55 37.49 4.96
C ASN A 294 -0.40 36.75 4.24
N ILE A 295 0.08 35.62 4.78
CA ILE A 295 1.09 34.78 4.10
C ILE A 295 0.53 34.27 2.77
N ALA A 296 -0.67 33.69 2.77
CA ALA A 296 -1.30 33.20 1.55
C ALA A 296 -1.46 34.31 0.49
N ALA A 297 -1.79 35.53 0.93
CA ALA A 297 -1.89 36.68 0.05
C ALA A 297 -0.54 37.12 -0.53
N GLU A 298 0.53 37.15 0.28
CA GLU A 298 1.90 37.44 -0.17
C GLU A 298 2.30 36.45 -1.27
N CYS A 299 2.08 35.15 -1.04
CA CYS A 299 2.36 34.11 -2.04
C CYS A 299 1.56 34.29 -3.33
N LEU A 300 0.24 34.52 -3.24
CA LEU A 300 -0.62 34.73 -4.41
C LEU A 300 -0.23 35.97 -5.22
N GLY A 301 0.18 37.05 -4.55
CA GLY A 301 0.68 38.27 -5.19
C GLY A 301 1.95 38.00 -6.00
N MET A 302 2.89 37.25 -5.44
CA MET A 302 4.14 36.87 -6.12
C MET A 302 3.92 35.87 -7.27
N ILE A 303 2.99 34.92 -7.13
CA ILE A 303 2.63 33.98 -8.20
C ILE A 303 2.05 34.71 -9.42
N GLY A 304 1.34 35.82 -9.21
CA GLY A 304 0.85 36.63 -10.33
C GLY A 304 -0.39 36.07 -11.03
N ASN A 305 -1.03 35.02 -10.49
CA ASN A 305 -2.23 34.44 -11.11
C ASN A 305 -3.46 35.32 -10.85
N LYS A 306 -4.03 35.88 -11.92
CA LYS A 306 -5.20 36.78 -11.87
C LYS A 306 -6.48 36.10 -11.38
N GLU A 307 -6.57 34.77 -11.41
CA GLU A 307 -7.70 34.03 -10.82
C GLU A 307 -7.81 34.27 -9.30
N ALA A 308 -6.70 34.63 -8.64
CA ALA A 308 -6.67 34.95 -7.22
C ALA A 308 -7.32 36.30 -6.86
N ILE A 309 -7.60 37.18 -7.84
CA ILE A 309 -8.15 38.52 -7.56
C ILE A 309 -9.47 38.42 -6.81
N SER A 310 -10.44 37.62 -7.26
CA SER A 310 -11.74 37.53 -6.58
C SER A 310 -11.61 36.98 -5.14
N PRO A 311 -10.89 35.86 -4.89
CA PRO A 311 -10.61 35.40 -3.52
C PRO A 311 -9.89 36.43 -2.63
N LEU A 312 -8.94 37.18 -3.18
CA LEU A 312 -8.23 38.23 -2.44
C LEU A 312 -9.17 39.39 -2.07
N ILE A 313 -10.09 39.79 -2.94
CA ILE A 313 -11.10 40.81 -2.61
C ILE A 313 -11.95 40.36 -1.42
N ASP A 314 -12.32 39.08 -1.36
CA ASP A 314 -13.10 38.53 -0.25
C ASP A 314 -12.32 38.47 1.06
N ALA A 315 -10.99 38.37 0.99
CA ALA A 315 -10.09 38.30 2.14
C ALA A 315 -9.51 39.67 2.54
N LEU A 316 -9.91 40.77 1.91
CA LEU A 316 -9.36 42.11 2.17
C LEU A 316 -9.59 42.59 3.61
N VAL A 317 -10.74 42.20 4.18
CA VAL A 317 -11.10 42.42 5.59
C VAL A 317 -11.66 41.11 6.14
N THR A 318 -11.03 40.56 7.18
CA THR A 318 -11.42 39.29 7.81
C THR A 318 -11.78 39.49 9.27
N THR A 319 -12.81 38.78 9.75
CA THR A 319 -13.24 38.84 11.15
C THR A 319 -12.65 37.68 11.94
N HIS A 320 -11.84 37.98 12.95
CA HIS A 320 -11.19 37.00 13.82
C HIS A 320 -11.71 37.08 15.25
N LYS A 321 -11.61 35.97 15.98
CA LYS A 321 -12.05 35.85 17.38
C LYS A 321 -10.83 35.83 18.29
N PHE A 322 -10.75 36.79 19.19
CA PHE A 322 -9.68 36.90 20.19
C PHE A 322 -10.23 36.69 21.60
N ALA A 323 -9.46 36.04 22.45
CA ALA A 323 -9.73 36.05 23.88
C ALA A 323 -9.51 37.49 24.38
N ASN A 324 -10.47 38.05 25.10
CA ASN A 324 -10.36 39.39 25.64
C ASN A 324 -9.24 39.43 26.69
N PRO A 325 -8.12 40.14 26.45
CA PRO A 325 -7.03 40.23 27.41
C PRO A 325 -7.43 41.01 28.67
N ASN A 326 -8.49 41.82 28.59
CA ASN A 326 -9.05 42.60 29.69
C ASN A 326 -10.26 41.92 30.35
N ALA A 327 -10.60 40.68 29.99
CA ALA A 327 -11.60 39.93 30.75
C ALA A 327 -11.04 39.65 32.14
N GLN A 328 -11.66 40.22 33.17
CA GLN A 328 -11.34 39.89 34.56
C GLN A 328 -11.37 38.37 34.74
N GLN A 329 -10.23 37.83 35.17
CA GLN A 329 -10.02 36.42 35.39
C GLN A 329 -10.85 35.98 36.60
N GLY A 330 -11.96 35.30 36.33
CA GLY A 330 -12.78 34.65 37.36
C GLY A 330 -13.52 35.61 38.30
N ASP A 331 -14.68 36.12 37.86
CA ASP A 331 -15.71 36.52 38.82
C ASP A 331 -16.19 35.24 39.53
N MET A 332 -15.75 35.05 40.78
CA MET A 332 -16.34 34.05 41.67
C MET A 332 -17.73 34.57 42.07
N GLN A 333 -18.75 34.14 41.35
CA GLN A 333 -20.12 34.45 41.74
C GLN A 333 -20.53 33.51 42.87
N ALA A 334 -20.62 34.04 44.08
CA ALA A 334 -21.24 33.34 45.19
C ALA A 334 -22.77 33.35 44.98
N SER A 335 -23.36 32.16 44.80
CA SER A 335 -24.82 32.02 44.74
C SER A 335 -25.33 31.61 46.12
N PHE A 336 -26.35 32.31 46.60
CA PHE A 336 -27.02 32.00 47.87
C PHE A 336 -28.45 31.60 47.56
N SER A 337 -28.84 30.39 47.98
CA SER A 337 -30.20 29.90 47.86
C SER A 337 -31.12 30.72 48.78
N PRO A 338 -32.22 31.31 48.28
CA PRO A 338 -33.09 32.21 49.07
C PRO A 338 -33.75 31.54 50.28
N ASP A 339 -33.81 30.20 50.30
CA ASP A 339 -34.62 29.42 51.23
C ASP A 339 -33.83 28.82 52.41
N GLY A 340 -32.60 29.29 52.64
CA GLY A 340 -31.81 28.99 53.84
C GLY A 340 -31.40 27.52 54.07
N SER A 341 -31.71 26.61 53.14
CA SER A 341 -31.62 25.16 53.34
C SER A 341 -30.48 24.45 52.58
N GLY A 342 -29.57 25.18 51.92
CA GLY A 342 -28.45 24.56 51.20
C GLY A 342 -27.29 25.52 50.99
N GLY A 343 -26.07 25.04 51.30
CA GLY A 343 -24.85 25.82 51.49
C GLY A 343 -24.41 26.72 50.34
N ALA A 344 -23.52 27.66 50.66
CA ALA A 344 -22.92 28.59 49.70
C ALA A 344 -22.13 27.84 48.62
N GLY A 345 -22.61 27.91 47.38
CA GLY A 345 -21.93 27.35 46.21
C GLY A 345 -21.13 28.43 45.50
N PHE A 346 -19.80 28.25 45.42
CA PHE A 346 -18.94 29.04 44.54
C PHE A 346 -18.93 28.40 43.14
N SER A 347 -19.38 29.14 42.13
CA SER A 347 -19.25 28.70 40.73
C SER A 347 -18.21 29.55 40.03
N ALA A 348 -17.05 28.95 39.72
CA ALA A 348 -16.05 29.53 38.84
C ALA A 348 -16.46 29.27 37.38
N GLY A 349 -17.39 30.10 36.87
CA GLY A 349 -18.09 29.84 35.62
C GLY A 349 -18.00 30.98 34.61
N GLY A 350 -16.80 31.41 34.25
CA GLY A 350 -16.60 32.43 33.23
C GLY A 350 -15.38 32.12 32.37
N GLY A 351 -15.56 31.28 31.34
CA GLY A 351 -14.52 31.10 30.32
C GLY A 351 -14.13 32.43 29.66
N PRO A 352 -12.95 32.52 29.03
CA PRO A 352 -12.46 33.77 28.45
C PRO A 352 -13.49 34.39 27.49
N LYS A 353 -13.89 35.64 27.75
CA LYS A 353 -14.83 36.38 26.90
C LYS A 353 -14.19 36.55 25.51
N ILE A 354 -14.84 36.06 24.46
CA ILE A 354 -14.33 36.13 23.09
C ILE A 354 -14.83 37.42 22.43
N ILE A 355 -13.91 38.25 21.92
CA ILE A 355 -14.22 39.45 21.12
C ILE A 355 -14.05 39.11 19.64
N LYS A 356 -14.97 39.59 18.80
CA LYS A 356 -14.80 39.59 17.34
C LYS A 356 -14.16 40.91 16.92
N GLN A 357 -13.09 40.83 16.16
CA GLN A 357 -12.40 42.00 15.63
C GLN A 357 -12.19 41.82 14.13
N ASP A 358 -12.55 42.85 13.37
CA ASP A 358 -12.27 42.94 11.94
C ASP A 358 -10.83 43.41 11.75
N LEU A 359 -10.07 42.67 10.96
CA LEU A 359 -8.67 42.95 10.64
C LEU A 359 -8.54 43.29 9.16
N GLN A 360 -7.78 44.35 8.88
CA GLN A 360 -7.43 44.78 7.54
C GLN A 360 -6.16 44.07 7.09
N ASN A 361 -6.24 43.29 6.01
CA ASN A 361 -5.12 42.45 5.57
C ASN A 361 -4.21 43.20 4.60
N VAL A 362 -3.10 43.71 5.13
CA VAL A 362 -2.15 44.56 4.39
C VAL A 362 -1.56 43.81 3.19
N GLU A 363 -1.20 42.53 3.35
CA GLU A 363 -0.63 41.73 2.25
C GLU A 363 -1.68 41.40 1.20
N VAL A 364 -2.95 41.25 1.58
CA VAL A 364 -4.06 41.09 0.62
C VAL A 364 -4.22 42.33 -0.25
N ARG A 365 -4.18 43.53 0.34
CA ARG A 365 -4.20 44.78 -0.44
C ARG A 365 -2.97 44.88 -1.35
N ARG A 366 -1.78 44.55 -0.85
CA ARG A 366 -0.54 44.58 -1.65
C ARG A 366 -0.64 43.65 -2.86
N ALA A 367 -1.10 42.42 -2.65
CA ALA A 367 -1.32 41.45 -3.73
C ALA A 367 -2.34 41.95 -4.75
N LEU A 368 -3.46 42.55 -4.32
CA LEU A 368 -4.45 43.13 -5.22
C LEU A 368 -3.90 44.30 -6.04
N VAL A 369 -3.13 45.20 -5.43
CA VAL A 369 -2.46 46.32 -6.13
C VAL A 369 -1.49 45.78 -7.18
N GLN A 370 -0.73 44.74 -6.85
CA GLN A 370 0.20 44.10 -7.78
C GLN A 370 -0.53 43.43 -8.96
N LEU A 371 -1.56 42.63 -8.69
CA LEU A 371 -2.32 41.89 -9.72
C LEU A 371 -3.19 42.79 -10.60
N SER A 372 -3.62 43.93 -10.08
CA SER A 372 -4.47 44.90 -10.79
C SER A 372 -3.71 45.87 -11.70
N GLY A 373 -2.38 45.86 -11.67
CA GLY A 373 -1.55 46.83 -12.41
C GLY A 373 -1.55 48.20 -11.74
N SER A 374 -1.34 48.24 -10.43
CA SER A 374 -1.21 49.47 -9.61
C SER A 374 -2.52 50.23 -9.34
N GLN A 375 -3.68 49.59 -9.46
CA GLN A 375 -4.93 50.15 -8.93
C GLN A 375 -4.97 49.95 -7.42
N ASP A 376 -5.48 50.93 -6.68
CA ASP A 376 -5.59 50.83 -5.23
C ASP A 376 -6.91 51.42 -4.75
N HIS A 377 -7.79 50.54 -4.29
CA HIS A 377 -9.08 50.92 -3.71
C HIS A 377 -9.09 50.81 -2.18
N GLY A 378 -7.92 50.75 -1.55
CA GLY A 378 -7.77 50.61 -0.11
C GLY A 378 -8.38 49.31 0.42
N PHE A 379 -8.89 49.35 1.65
CA PHE A 379 -9.56 48.23 2.31
C PHE A 379 -11.09 48.25 2.07
N ASN A 380 -11.51 48.52 0.83
CA ASN A 380 -12.93 48.55 0.46
C ASN A 380 -13.27 47.42 -0.54
N PRO A 381 -13.81 46.27 -0.08
CA PRO A 381 -14.13 45.14 -0.95
C PRO A 381 -15.13 45.50 -2.06
N MET A 382 -16.11 46.37 -1.78
CA MET A 382 -17.10 46.80 -2.78
C MET A 382 -16.47 47.60 -3.92
N ALA A 383 -15.54 48.50 -3.62
CA ALA A 383 -14.84 49.28 -4.64
C ALA A 383 -14.00 48.36 -5.55
N TRP A 384 -13.27 47.41 -4.96
CA TRP A 384 -12.53 46.39 -5.69
C TRP A 384 -13.43 45.50 -6.57
N ARG A 385 -14.59 45.04 -6.05
CA ARG A 385 -15.54 44.23 -6.84
C ARG A 385 -16.09 45.01 -8.03
N ARG A 386 -16.45 46.28 -7.86
CA ARG A 386 -16.94 47.14 -8.96
C ARG A 386 -15.89 47.28 -10.05
N TRP A 387 -14.65 47.55 -9.68
CA TRP A 387 -13.54 47.62 -10.63
C TRP A 387 -13.34 46.29 -11.38
N PHE A 388 -13.31 45.17 -10.66
CA PHE A 388 -13.09 43.84 -11.25
C PHE A 388 -14.20 43.45 -12.25
N VAL A 389 -15.47 43.69 -11.91
CA VAL A 389 -16.61 43.44 -12.81
C VAL A 389 -16.52 44.32 -14.06
N ASN A 390 -16.18 45.61 -13.90
CA ASN A 390 -16.00 46.51 -15.03
C ASN A 390 -14.90 46.02 -15.99
N GLN A 391 -13.77 45.54 -15.45
CA GLN A 391 -12.66 45.01 -16.25
C GLN A 391 -13.03 43.72 -17.01
N GLN A 392 -13.82 42.84 -16.41
CA GLN A 392 -14.32 41.65 -17.11
C GLN A 392 -15.27 42.06 -18.25
N SER A 393 -16.21 42.95 -17.97
CA SER A 393 -17.20 43.41 -18.96
C SER A 393 -16.57 44.12 -20.16
N SER A 394 -15.47 44.87 -19.97
CA SER A 394 -14.74 45.51 -21.06
C SER A 394 -13.92 44.52 -21.90
N THR A 395 -13.49 43.40 -21.30
CA THR A 395 -12.75 42.33 -22.00
C THR A 395 -13.70 41.42 -22.80
N THR A 396 -14.94 41.24 -22.36
CA THR A 396 -15.94 40.37 -23.01
C THR A 396 -16.65 41.02 -24.21
N PHE A 397 -16.36 42.28 -24.56
CA PHE A 397 -16.91 42.90 -25.78
C PHE A 397 -16.22 42.33 -27.03
N ILE A 398 -16.68 41.17 -27.49
CA ILE A 398 -16.38 40.61 -28.80
C ILE A 398 -17.35 41.25 -29.79
N ASP A 399 -16.83 42.07 -30.70
CA ASP A 399 -17.61 42.69 -31.77
C ASP A 399 -18.17 41.59 -32.70
N PRO A 400 -19.50 41.39 -32.76
CA PRO A 400 -20.11 40.36 -33.60
C PRO A 400 -20.07 40.70 -35.11
N ARG A 401 -19.44 41.81 -35.52
CA ARG A 401 -19.38 42.25 -36.93
C ARG A 401 -18.07 41.93 -37.65
N ARG A 402 -17.20 41.08 -37.10
CA ARG A 402 -15.93 40.72 -37.74
C ARG A 402 -16.04 39.52 -38.71
N ASP A 403 -17.02 39.61 -39.60
CA ASP A 403 -17.14 38.82 -40.84
C ASP A 403 -17.72 39.77 -41.92
N GLN A 404 -16.86 40.64 -42.48
CA GLN A 404 -17.09 41.32 -43.77
C GLN A 404 -15.79 41.39 -44.56
#